data_AF-A0A2V6JQN0-F1
#
_entry.id   AF-A0A2V6JQN0-F1
#
_cell.length_a   1.000
_cell.length_b   1.000
_cell.length_c   1.000
_cell.angle_alpha   90.00
_cell.angle_beta   90.00
_cell.angle_gamma   90.00
#
_symmetry.space_group_name_H-M   'P 1'
#
loop_
_entity.id
_entity.type
_entity.pdbx_description
1 polymer ?
#
loop_
_entity_poly.entity_id
_entity_poly.type
_entity_poly.pdbx_seq_one_letter_code
_entity_poly.pdbx_strand_id
1 'polypeptide(L)'
;ERFAPGFRDCILARHKMSAPDLEKSNPNLAGGDINGGAANLWQLIARPILSPTPYRTPLRGIYLCSSSTPPGGGVHGMCGYHAARAALRDIFDKRLPANP
;
A
#
# COMPACT_ATOMS: atom_id res chain seq x y z
N GLU A 1 19.62 -26.78 -14.35
CA GLU A 1 18.39 -26.42 -13.60
C GLU A 1 18.42 -27.09 -12.23
N ARG A 2 19.20 -26.55 -11.28
CA ARG A 2 19.55 -27.27 -10.03
C ARG A 2 18.38 -27.41 -9.04
N PHE A 3 17.47 -26.44 -9.01
CA PHE A 3 16.38 -26.39 -8.03
C PHE A 3 15.02 -26.81 -8.59
N ALA A 4 14.90 -26.89 -9.91
CA ALA A 4 13.69 -27.33 -10.62
C ALA A 4 14.07 -27.91 -12.01
N PRO A 5 14.55 -29.15 -12.07
CA PRO A 5 14.90 -29.81 -13.35
C PRO A 5 13.69 -29.92 -14.27
N GLY A 6 13.86 -29.61 -15.56
CA GLY A 6 12.77 -29.64 -16.56
C GLY A 6 11.86 -28.41 -16.53
N PHE A 7 12.10 -27.43 -15.65
CA PHE A 7 11.25 -26.24 -15.55
C PHE A 7 11.18 -25.45 -16.86
N ARG A 8 12.29 -25.34 -17.60
CA ARG A 8 12.31 -24.60 -18.88
C ARG A 8 11.40 -25.23 -19.93
N ASP A 9 11.28 -26.55 -19.95
CA ASP A 9 10.46 -27.26 -20.93
C ASP A 9 8.96 -27.03 -20.69
N CYS A 10 8.58 -26.59 -19.48
CA CYS A 10 7.21 -26.23 -19.11
C CYS A 10 6.84 -24.75 -19.37
N ILE A 11 7.78 -23.92 -19.84
CA ILE A 11 7.52 -22.48 -20.04
C ILE A 11 6.83 -22.25 -21.39
N LEU A 12 5.54 -21.90 -21.36
CA LEU A 12 4.78 -21.51 -22.56
C LEU A 12 5.06 -20.07 -23.02
N ALA A 13 5.25 -19.16 -22.06
CA ALA A 13 5.52 -17.75 -22.32
C ALA A 13 6.23 -17.12 -21.12
N ARG A 14 6.90 -15.98 -21.35
CA ARG A 14 7.57 -15.20 -20.30
C ARG A 14 7.34 -13.71 -20.54
N HIS A 15 6.82 -13.04 -19.52
CA HIS A 15 6.83 -11.59 -19.42
C HIS A 15 7.83 -11.15 -18.34
N LYS A 16 8.54 -10.05 -18.58
CA LYS A 16 9.49 -9.46 -17.63
C LYS A 16 9.15 -7.99 -17.47
N MET A 17 9.16 -7.51 -16.23
CA MET A 17 9.12 -6.08 -15.92
C MET A 17 10.31 -5.76 -15.03
N SER A 18 11.12 -4.79 -15.45
CA SER A 18 12.16 -4.21 -14.63
C SER A 18 11.61 -3.07 -13.76
N ALA A 19 12.39 -2.59 -12.79
CA ALA A 19 12.00 -1.45 -11.97
C ALA A 19 11.69 -0.17 -12.80
N PRO A 20 12.49 0.20 -13.83
CA PRO A 20 12.12 1.28 -14.75
C PRO A 20 10.83 1.01 -15.53
N ASP A 21 10.50 -0.25 -15.85
CA ASP A 21 9.25 -0.57 -16.54
C ASP A 21 8.04 -0.37 -15.63
N LEU A 22 8.18 -0.66 -14.33
CA LEU A 22 7.15 -0.40 -13.32
C LEU A 22 6.88 1.11 -13.20
N GLU A 23 7.91 1.93 -13.07
CA GLU A 23 7.78 3.39 -13.02
C GLU A 23 7.14 3.97 -14.30
N LYS A 24 7.57 3.50 -15.48
CA LYS A 24 6.96 3.88 -16.76
C LYS A 24 5.48 3.49 -16.85
N SER A 25 5.12 2.33 -16.31
CA SER A 25 3.74 1.84 -16.34
C SER A 25 2.83 2.58 -15.35
N ASN A 26 3.38 3.07 -14.25
CA ASN A 26 2.65 3.78 -13.21
C ASN A 26 3.59 4.78 -12.52
N PRO A 27 3.39 6.10 -12.74
CA PRO A 27 4.22 7.14 -12.14
C PRO A 27 4.24 7.14 -10.60
N ASN A 28 3.26 6.50 -9.94
CA ASN A 28 3.27 6.33 -8.49
C ASN A 28 4.36 5.35 -8.00
N LEU A 29 4.93 4.54 -8.90
CA LEU A 29 5.95 3.54 -8.60
C LEU A 29 7.35 4.07 -8.94
N ALA A 30 7.68 5.28 -8.48
CA ALA A 30 8.98 5.89 -8.71
C ALA A 30 10.12 4.94 -8.30
N GLY A 31 11.13 4.78 -9.17
CA GLY A 31 12.21 3.82 -9.00
C GLY A 31 11.78 2.35 -9.02
N GLY A 32 10.54 2.05 -9.43
CA GLY A 32 9.92 0.72 -9.35
C GLY A 32 9.42 0.34 -7.95
N ASP A 33 9.30 1.30 -7.02
CA ASP A 33 8.88 1.03 -5.65
C ASP A 33 7.36 0.78 -5.55
N ILE A 34 6.98 -0.49 -5.38
CA ILE A 34 5.58 -0.92 -5.24
C ILE A 34 4.86 -0.36 -4.00
N ASN A 35 5.61 0.14 -3.02
CA ASN A 35 5.03 0.77 -1.84
C ASN A 35 4.79 2.26 -2.07
N GLY A 36 5.23 2.85 -3.19
CA GLY A 36 5.10 4.28 -3.49
C GLY A 36 6.02 5.18 -2.66
N GLY A 37 7.19 4.66 -2.25
CA GLY A 37 8.20 5.38 -1.49
C GLY A 37 8.97 4.49 -0.51
N ALA A 38 10.19 4.91 -0.18
CA ALA A 38 11.14 4.15 0.63
C ALA A 38 10.57 3.66 1.98
N ALA A 39 10.80 2.38 2.29
CA ALA A 39 10.43 1.77 3.57
C ALA A 39 11.40 2.14 4.71
N ASN A 40 11.54 3.45 5.00
CA ASN A 40 12.31 3.93 6.15
C ASN A 40 11.39 4.29 7.33
N LEU A 41 11.96 4.39 8.53
CA LEU A 41 11.20 4.63 9.76
C LEU A 41 10.39 5.93 9.72
N TRP A 42 10.94 6.98 9.10
CA TRP A 42 10.21 8.23 8.91
C TRP A 42 8.97 8.05 8.04
N GLN A 43 9.10 7.32 6.95
CA GLN A 43 8.00 6.98 6.06
C GLN A 43 6.98 6.04 6.71
N LEU A 44 7.39 5.16 7.62
CA LEU A 44 6.43 4.33 8.36
C LEU A 44 5.47 5.17 9.23
N ILE A 45 5.93 6.30 9.76
CA ILE A 45 5.18 7.12 10.72
C ILE A 45 4.50 8.32 10.05
N ALA A 46 5.11 8.89 9.01
CA ALA A 46 4.73 10.18 8.43
C ALA A 46 4.11 10.12 7.03
N ARG A 47 3.64 8.95 6.56
CA ARG A 47 2.98 8.82 5.25
C ARG A 47 1.46 8.97 5.32
N PRO A 48 0.81 9.68 4.37
CA PRO A 48 1.39 10.64 3.43
C PRO A 48 1.79 11.95 4.11
N ILE A 49 1.26 12.22 5.31
CA ILE A 49 1.56 13.37 6.15
C ILE A 49 1.76 12.90 7.59
N LEU A 50 2.57 13.63 8.37
CA LEU A 50 2.63 13.43 9.81
C LEU A 50 1.34 13.95 10.44
N SER A 51 0.44 13.04 10.81
CA SER A 51 -0.86 13.36 11.37
C SER A 51 -1.30 12.30 12.37
N PRO A 52 -2.01 12.67 13.46
CA PRO A 52 -2.70 11.72 14.31
C PRO A 52 -3.74 10.87 13.57
N THR A 53 -4.18 11.32 12.39
CA THR A 53 -5.11 10.59 11.51
C THR A 53 -4.63 10.62 10.05
N PRO A 54 -3.61 9.81 9.70
CA PRO A 54 -2.97 9.84 8.38
C PRO A 54 -3.87 9.31 7.25
N TYR A 55 -5.05 8.79 7.59
CA TYR A 55 -6.04 8.26 6.65
C TYR A 55 -7.05 9.30 6.16
N ARG A 56 -7.09 10.50 6.75
CA ARG A 56 -8.01 11.57 6.34
C ARG A 56 -7.37 12.43 5.26
N THR A 57 -8.16 12.81 4.27
CA THR A 57 -7.78 13.89 3.36
C THR A 57 -8.36 15.23 3.85
N PRO A 58 -7.90 16.37 3.31
CA PRO A 58 -8.52 17.68 3.59
C PRO A 58 -10.00 17.76 3.16
N LEU A 59 -10.43 16.88 2.25
CA LEU A 59 -11.80 16.83 1.77
C LEU A 59 -12.65 15.96 2.71
N ARG A 60 -13.75 16.53 3.19
CA ARG A 60 -14.69 15.84 4.08
C ARG A 60 -15.27 14.61 3.40
N GLY A 61 -15.25 13.47 4.09
CA GLY A 61 -15.79 12.21 3.59
C GLY A 61 -14.87 11.44 2.65
N ILE A 62 -13.64 11.93 2.40
CA ILE A 62 -12.66 11.26 1.55
C ILE A 62 -11.49 10.77 2.40
N TYR A 63 -11.17 9.48 2.26
CA TYR A 63 -10.18 8.76 3.07
C TYR A 63 -9.18 8.02 2.18
N LEU A 64 -7.95 7.88 2.69
CA LEU A 64 -6.87 7.15 2.04
C LEU A 64 -6.67 5.79 2.74
N CYS A 65 -6.69 4.71 1.97
CA CYS A 65 -6.68 3.32 2.47
C CYS A 65 -5.58 2.44 1.85
N SER A 66 -4.61 3.05 1.17
CA SER A 66 -3.58 2.34 0.38
C SER A 66 -2.29 2.09 1.17
N SER A 67 -1.29 1.47 0.53
CA SER A 67 0.09 1.34 1.02
C SER A 67 0.76 2.69 1.31
N SER A 68 0.19 3.79 0.85
CA SER A 68 0.62 5.16 1.12
C SER A 68 0.23 5.67 2.53
N THR A 69 -0.46 4.89 3.35
CA THR A 69 -0.75 5.19 4.77
C THR A 69 -0.13 4.13 5.68
N PRO A 70 0.17 4.43 6.96
CA PRO A 70 0.61 3.43 7.93
C PRO A 70 -0.36 2.26 8.02
N PRO A 71 0.11 1.02 8.23
CA PRO A 71 1.51 0.63 8.45
C PRO A 71 2.35 0.45 7.16
N GLY A 72 1.85 0.88 6.00
CA GLY A 72 2.55 0.76 4.72
C GLY A 72 2.05 -0.41 3.88
N GLY A 73 2.84 -0.82 2.88
CA GLY A 73 2.46 -1.88 1.96
C GLY A 73 2.44 -3.29 2.55
N GLY A 74 2.07 -4.25 1.70
CA GLY A 74 1.78 -5.64 2.07
C GLY A 74 0.30 -5.97 2.02
N VAL A 75 -0.03 -7.27 2.01
CA VAL A 75 -1.40 -7.79 1.85
C VAL A 75 -2.03 -8.04 3.22
N HIS A 76 -1.93 -7.07 4.14
CA HIS A 76 -2.44 -7.18 5.53
C HIS A 76 -3.80 -6.52 5.75
N GLY A 77 -4.21 -5.56 4.91
CA GLY A 77 -5.52 -4.89 4.98
C GLY A 77 -5.67 -3.79 6.03
N MET A 78 -4.65 -3.52 6.86
CA MET A 78 -4.72 -2.57 7.98
C MET A 78 -4.94 -1.11 7.54
N CYS A 79 -4.39 -0.70 6.39
CA CYS A 79 -4.63 0.66 5.87
C CYS A 79 -6.11 0.90 5.61
N GLY A 80 -6.79 -0.09 5.00
CA GLY A 80 -8.24 -0.07 4.80
C GLY A 80 -9.01 -0.13 6.10
N TYR A 81 -8.60 -0.98 7.03
CA TYR A 81 -9.21 -1.07 8.36
C TYR A 81 -9.19 0.28 9.10
N HIS A 82 -8.04 0.97 9.14
CA HIS A 82 -7.93 2.24 9.83
C HIS A 82 -8.65 3.39 9.11
N ALA A 83 -8.64 3.41 7.77
CA ALA A 83 -9.42 4.35 6.98
C ALA A 83 -10.94 4.18 7.25
N ALA A 84 -11.43 2.94 7.27
CA ALA A 84 -12.82 2.65 7.59
C ALA A 84 -13.19 3.07 9.01
N ARG A 85 -12.31 2.85 10.01
CA ARG A 85 -12.51 3.34 11.38
C ARG A 85 -12.60 4.86 11.46
N ALA A 86 -11.78 5.57 10.68
CA ALA A 86 -11.85 7.03 10.61
C ALA A 86 -13.19 7.47 10.01
N ALA A 87 -13.62 6.87 8.89
CA ALA A 87 -14.89 7.17 8.24
C ALA A 87 -16.11 6.90 9.16
N LEU A 88 -16.13 5.75 9.84
CA LEU A 88 -17.21 5.39 10.77
C LEU A 88 -17.36 6.40 11.90
N ARG A 89 -16.25 6.86 12.46
CA ARG A 89 -16.26 7.87 13.51
C ARG A 89 -16.71 9.23 12.99
N ASP A 90 -16.23 9.65 11.83
CA ASP A 90 -16.44 11.02 11.35
C ASP A 90 -17.81 11.24 10.71
N ILE A 91 -18.37 10.21 10.07
CA ILE A 91 -19.62 10.31 9.30
C ILE A 91 -20.80 9.81 10.12
N PHE A 92 -20.60 8.74 10.89
CA PHE A 92 -21.69 8.03 11.56
C PHE A 92 -21.62 8.07 13.09
N ASP A 93 -20.60 8.75 13.65
CA ASP A 93 -20.31 8.77 15.09
C ASP A 93 -20.20 7.36 15.72
N LYS A 94 -19.74 6.37 14.93
CA LYS A 94 -19.58 4.98 15.36
C LYS A 94 -18.10 4.67 15.61
N ARG A 95 -17.80 4.19 16.81
CA ARG A 95 -16.45 3.66 17.15
C ARG A 95 -16.45 2.14 17.05
N LEU A 96 -15.56 1.60 16.22
CA LEU A 96 -15.26 0.18 16.23
C LEU A 96 -14.40 -0.20 17.45
N PRO A 97 -14.59 -1.41 18.01
CA PRO A 97 -13.75 -1.92 19.10
C PRO A 97 -12.26 -1.91 18.73
N ALA A 98 -11.40 -1.93 19.74
CA ALA A 98 -9.96 -1.75 19.56
C ALA A 98 -9.29 -2.90 18.77
N ASN A 99 -9.86 -4.11 18.81
CA ASN A 99 -9.38 -5.28 18.09
C ASN A 99 -10.23 -5.58 16.84
N PRO A 100 -9.60 -5.92 15.70
CA PRO A 100 -10.28 -6.56 14.58
C PRO A 100 -10.74 -7.98 14.93
#